data_AF-A0A2S0MV83-F1
#
_entry.id   AF-A0A2S0MV83-F1
#
_cell.length_a   1.000
_cell.length_b   1.000
_cell.length_c   1.000
_cell.angle_alpha   90.00
_cell.angle_beta   90.00
_cell.angle_gamma   90.00
#
_symmetry.space_group_name_H-M   'P 1'
#
loop_
_entity.id
_entity.type
_entity.pdbx_description
1 polymer ?
#
loop_
_entity_poly.entity_id
_entity_poly.type
_entity_poly.pdbx_seq_one_letter_code
_entity_poly.pdbx_strand_id
1 'polypeptide(L)'
;MECGGSSQIEIADCLAKVEETVDGVVASALGFATASARELDQTTGRDVAVRALEAGQAAWSAYRDAHCEFIGATYGGGSGTGIAIRSCRIELGRARARALMAASR
;
A
#
# COMPACT_ATOMS: atom_id res chain seq x y z
N MET A 1 -8.69 16.73 -4.25
CA MET A 1 -9.46 15.55 -3.82
C MET A 1 -9.83 14.80 -5.07
N GLU A 2 -9.38 13.54 -5.22
CA GLU A 2 -9.49 12.79 -6.48
C GLU A 2 -10.83 12.08 -6.68
N CYS A 3 -11.57 11.86 -5.59
CA CYS A 3 -12.96 11.42 -5.61
C CYS A 3 -13.88 12.61 -5.37
N GLY A 4 -14.85 12.81 -6.28
CA GLY A 4 -15.95 13.76 -6.13
C GLY A 4 -17.28 13.02 -6.00
N GLY A 5 -18.25 13.66 -5.34
CA GLY A 5 -19.59 13.10 -5.13
C GLY A 5 -20.47 14.07 -4.36
N SER A 6 -21.78 13.93 -4.51
CA SER A 6 -22.79 14.69 -3.77
C SER A 6 -23.06 14.12 -2.38
N SER A 7 -22.65 12.86 -2.14
CA SER A 7 -22.86 12.16 -0.88
C SER A 7 -21.59 11.44 -0.38
N GLN A 8 -21.55 11.14 0.92
CA GLN A 8 -20.47 10.37 1.52
C GLN A 8 -20.42 8.91 1.02
N ILE A 9 -21.55 8.36 0.55
CA ILE A 9 -21.61 7.02 -0.02
C ILE A 9 -20.85 6.99 -1.36
N GLU A 10 -21.14 7.96 -2.25
CA GLU A 10 -20.44 8.07 -3.54
C GLU A 10 -18.93 8.25 -3.37
N ILE A 11 -18.53 9.05 -2.37
CA ILE A 11 -17.11 9.24 -2.03
C ILE A 11 -16.50 7.93 -1.55
N ALA A 12 -17.17 7.20 -0.64
CA ALA A 12 -16.68 5.93 -0.12
C ALA A 12 -16.52 4.87 -1.22
N ASP A 13 -17.48 4.77 -2.15
CA ASP A 13 -17.43 3.83 -3.27
C ASP A 13 -16.32 4.16 -4.27
N CYS A 14 -16.12 5.45 -4.56
CA CYS A 14 -15.00 5.89 -5.38
C CYS A 14 -13.67 5.51 -4.73
N LEU A 15 -13.50 5.83 -3.44
CA LEU A 15 -12.27 5.52 -2.71
C LEU A 15 -12.01 4.01 -2.62
N ALA A 16 -13.04 3.17 -2.50
CA ALA A 16 -12.87 1.73 -2.52
C ALA A 16 -12.22 1.23 -3.83
N LYS A 17 -12.66 1.76 -4.99
CA LYS A 17 -12.07 1.42 -6.30
C LYS A 17 -10.65 1.95 -6.45
N VAL A 18 -10.38 3.15 -5.92
CA VAL A 18 -9.04 3.73 -5.94
C VAL A 18 -8.09 2.93 -5.06
N GLU A 19 -8.53 2.50 -3.87
CA GLU A 19 -7.76 1.64 -2.97
C GLU A 19 -7.42 0.32 -3.65
N GLU A 20 -8.39 -0.37 -4.27
CA GLU A 20 -8.15 -1.61 -5.02
C GLU A 20 -7.13 -1.41 -6.15
N THR A 21 -7.26 -0.31 -6.90
CA THR A 21 -6.30 0.04 -7.96
C THR A 21 -4.89 0.23 -7.40
N VAL A 22 -4.76 0.95 -6.29
CA VAL A 22 -3.47 1.20 -5.64
C VAL A 22 -2.87 -0.09 -5.07
N ASP A 23 -3.68 -0.96 -4.47
CA ASP A 23 -3.24 -2.27 -4.00
C ASP A 23 -2.69 -3.13 -5.16
N GLY A 24 -3.33 -3.09 -6.33
CA GLY A 24 -2.81 -3.73 -7.55
C GLY A 24 -1.47 -3.14 -8.01
N VAL A 25 -1.30 -1.82 -7.90
CA VAL A 25 -0.02 -1.15 -8.21
C VAL A 25 1.07 -1.55 -7.22
N VAL A 26 0.77 -1.66 -5.92
CA VAL A 26 1.71 -2.15 -4.91
C VAL A 26 2.12 -3.60 -5.20
N ALA A 27 1.16 -4.46 -5.53
CA ALA A 27 1.42 -5.86 -5.87
C ALA A 27 2.34 -5.98 -7.11
N SER A 28 2.09 -5.18 -8.15
CA SER A 28 2.92 -5.13 -9.34
C SER A 28 4.35 -4.65 -9.03
N ALA A 29 4.49 -3.56 -8.26
CA ALA A 29 5.79 -3.03 -7.85
C ALA A 29 6.57 -4.04 -6.98
N LEU A 30 5.89 -4.77 -6.10
CA LEU A 30 6.49 -5.84 -5.30
C LEU A 30 6.99 -6.99 -6.19
N GLY A 31 6.25 -7.34 -7.24
CA GLY A 31 6.68 -8.32 -8.24
C GLY A 31 7.99 -7.92 -8.90
N PHE A 32 8.11 -6.66 -9.35
CA PHE A 32 9.37 -6.14 -9.90
C PHE A 32 10.51 -6.15 -8.89
N ALA A 33 10.29 -5.67 -7.65
CA ALA A 33 11.30 -5.70 -6.60
C ALA A 33 11.75 -7.12 -6.25
N THR A 34 10.83 -8.08 -6.26
CA THR A 34 11.13 -9.50 -6.01
C THR A 34 11.99 -10.09 -7.12
N ALA A 35 11.72 -9.73 -8.38
CA ALA A 35 12.54 -10.16 -9.52
C ALA A 35 13.98 -9.64 -9.40
N SER A 36 14.17 -8.34 -9.13
CA SER A 36 15.50 -7.75 -8.94
C SER A 36 16.23 -8.35 -7.73
N ALA A 37 15.53 -8.57 -6.62
CA ALA A 37 16.10 -9.21 -5.43
C ALA A 37 16.56 -10.65 -5.73
N ARG A 38 15.76 -11.43 -6.48
CA ARG A 38 16.13 -12.78 -6.90
C ARG A 38 17.38 -12.79 -7.79
N GLU A 39 17.48 -11.87 -8.73
CA GLU A 39 18.65 -11.74 -9.61
C GLU A 39 19.93 -11.45 -8.81
N LEU A 40 19.85 -10.54 -7.83
CA LEU A 40 20.96 -10.23 -6.94
C LEU A 40 21.37 -11.44 -6.08
N ASP A 41 20.39 -12.13 -5.50
CA ASP A 41 20.64 -13.31 -4.67
C ASP A 41 21.27 -14.46 -5.49
N GLN A 42 20.84 -14.63 -6.75
CA GLN A 42 21.44 -15.60 -7.68
C GLN A 42 22.87 -15.23 -8.05
N THR A 43 23.13 -13.96 -8.37
CA THR A 43 24.46 -13.47 -8.76
C THR A 43 25.46 -13.58 -7.60
N THR A 44 25.01 -13.33 -6.38
CA THR A 44 25.85 -13.37 -5.17
C THR A 44 25.92 -14.76 -4.53
N GLY A 45 25.03 -15.68 -4.91
CA GLY A 45 24.87 -16.99 -4.27
C GLY A 45 24.35 -16.91 -2.84
N ARG A 46 23.71 -15.81 -2.45
CA ARG A 46 23.22 -15.54 -1.09
C ARG A 46 21.75 -15.20 -1.15
N ASP A 47 20.89 -16.03 -0.58
CA ASP A 47 19.46 -15.75 -0.47
C ASP A 47 19.19 -14.76 0.67
N VAL A 48 19.43 -13.46 0.48
CA VAL A 48 19.28 -12.45 1.55
C VAL A 48 18.32 -11.34 1.14
N ALA A 49 18.39 -10.88 -0.11
CA ALA A 49 17.59 -9.77 -0.59
C ALA A 49 16.10 -10.13 -0.66
N VAL A 50 15.75 -11.32 -1.15
CA VAL A 50 14.34 -11.77 -1.21
C VAL A 50 13.76 -11.86 0.19
N ARG A 51 14.45 -12.53 1.12
CA ARG A 51 14.01 -12.65 2.52
C ARG A 51 13.84 -11.28 3.19
N ALA A 52 14.76 -10.35 2.96
CA ALA A 52 14.67 -9.00 3.51
C ALA A 52 13.49 -8.21 2.92
N LEU A 53 13.25 -8.34 1.61
CA LEU A 53 12.12 -7.70 0.93
C LEU A 53 10.78 -8.22 1.45
N GLU A 54 10.63 -9.54 1.59
CA GLU A 54 9.42 -10.18 2.10
C GLU A 54 9.13 -9.76 3.54
N ALA A 55 10.15 -9.78 4.42
CA ALA A 55 10.02 -9.31 5.80
C ALA A 55 9.63 -7.83 5.87
N GLY A 56 10.28 -6.98 5.07
CA GLY A 56 9.97 -5.56 4.99
C GLY A 56 8.56 -5.27 4.46
N GLN A 57 8.09 -6.04 3.48
CA GLN A 57 6.74 -5.92 2.95
C GLN A 57 5.68 -6.34 3.98
N ALA A 58 5.90 -7.45 4.70
CA ALA A 58 5.00 -7.89 5.76
C ALA A 58 4.89 -6.85 6.89
N ALA A 59 6.03 -6.31 7.34
CA ALA A 59 6.06 -5.26 8.35
C ALA A 59 5.36 -3.97 7.88
N TRP A 60 5.55 -3.58 6.62
CA TRP A 60 4.86 -2.43 6.04
C TRP A 60 3.34 -2.63 5.99
N SER A 61 2.85 -3.81 5.60
CA SER A 61 1.41 -4.10 5.58
C SER A 61 0.80 -3.99 6.98
N ALA A 62 1.47 -4.56 8.00
CA ALA A 62 1.03 -4.45 9.39
C ALA A 62 1.00 -2.99 9.88
N TYR A 63 2.03 -2.20 9.54
CA TYR A 63 2.05 -0.76 9.82
C TYR A 63 0.90 -0.03 9.13
N ARG A 64 0.68 -0.28 7.83
CA ARG A 64 -0.39 0.35 7.05
C ARG A 64 -1.74 0.15 7.71
N ASP A 65 -2.04 -1.09 8.08
CA ASP A 65 -3.35 -1.43 8.64
C ASP A 65 -3.53 -0.80 10.03
N ALA A 66 -2.54 -0.92 10.91
CA ALA A 66 -2.60 -0.35 12.26
C ALA A 66 -2.64 1.20 12.24
N HIS A 67 -1.83 1.82 11.40
CA HIS A 67 -1.79 3.27 11.28
C HIS A 67 -3.09 3.82 10.70
N CYS A 68 -3.62 3.21 9.62
CA CYS A 68 -4.84 3.70 9.02
C CYS A 68 -6.08 3.46 9.91
N GLU A 69 -6.08 2.41 10.74
CA GLU A 69 -7.09 2.23 11.78
C GLU A 69 -7.07 3.39 12.79
N PHE A 70 -5.88 3.79 13.27
CA PHE A 70 -5.75 4.97 14.13
C PHE A 70 -6.28 6.24 13.45
N ILE A 71 -5.92 6.48 12.18
CA ILE A 71 -6.45 7.61 11.41
C ILE A 71 -7.97 7.58 11.36
N GLY A 72 -8.58 6.41 11.09
CA GLY A 72 -10.02 6.22 11.14
C GLY A 72 -10.63 6.58 12.49
N ALA A 73 -10.02 6.11 13.59
CA ALA A 73 -10.51 6.37 14.94
C ALA A 73 -10.57 7.87 15.29
N THR A 74 -9.71 8.70 14.70
CA THR A 74 -9.75 10.17 14.91
C THR A 74 -11.04 10.83 14.42
N TYR A 75 -11.82 10.16 13.56
CA TYR A 75 -13.08 10.67 13.02
C TYR A 75 -14.30 10.38 13.93
N GLY A 76 -14.13 9.58 14.99
CA GLY A 76 -15.18 9.38 16.00
C GLY A 76 -16.41 8.59 15.54
N GLY A 77 -16.35 7.90 14.39
CA GLY A 77 -17.42 7.01 13.91
C GLY A 77 -18.03 7.41 12.55
N GLY A 78 -19.09 6.70 12.15
CA GLY A 78 -19.83 6.95 10.91
C GLY A 78 -19.05 6.67 9.62
N SER A 79 -19.62 7.10 8.50
CA SER A 79 -19.05 7.00 7.13
C SER A 79 -17.68 7.69 7.00
N GLY A 80 -17.44 8.77 7.75
CA GLY A 80 -16.17 9.49 7.77
C GLY A 80 -14.99 8.62 8.20
N THR A 81 -15.21 7.66 9.12
CA THR A 81 -14.19 6.70 9.57
C THR A 81 -13.71 5.83 8.42
N GLY A 82 -14.64 5.22 7.66
CA GLY A 82 -14.29 4.40 6.51
C GLY A 82 -13.58 5.19 5.42
N ILE A 83 -14.06 6.40 5.11
CA ILE A 83 -13.44 7.31 4.13
C ILE A 83 -11.98 7.63 4.52
N ALA A 84 -11.73 7.93 5.79
CA ALA A 84 -10.41 8.25 6.30
C ALA A 84 -9.44 7.06 6.23
N ILE A 85 -9.88 5.87 6.64
CA ILE A 85 -9.09 4.63 6.56
C ILE A 85 -8.66 4.38 5.11
N ARG A 86 -9.60 4.42 4.16
CA ARG A 86 -9.31 4.18 2.73
C ARG A 86 -8.34 5.21 2.16
N SER A 87 -8.57 6.49 2.48
CA SER A 87 -7.69 7.58 2.03
C SER A 87 -6.26 7.39 2.52
N CYS A 88 -6.08 7.01 3.80
CA CYS A 88 -4.78 6.68 4.37
C CYS A 88 -4.09 5.51 3.63
N ARG A 89 -4.83 4.43 3.37
CA ARG A 89 -4.29 3.25 2.66
C ARG A 89 -3.87 3.57 1.23
N ILE A 90 -4.64 4.39 0.52
CA ILE A 90 -4.32 4.88 -0.82
C ILE A 90 -3.00 5.66 -0.80
N GLU A 91 -2.83 6.60 0.14
CA GLU A 91 -1.62 7.41 0.23
C GLU A 91 -0.38 6.54 0.52
N LEU A 92 -0.46 5.70 1.56
CA LEU A 92 0.62 4.81 1.93
C LEU A 92 0.95 3.80 0.82
N GLY A 93 -0.06 3.25 0.14
CA GLY A 93 0.11 2.33 -0.96
C GLY A 93 0.87 2.97 -2.13
N ARG A 94 0.50 4.20 -2.52
CA ARG A 94 1.23 4.96 -3.55
C ARG A 94 2.69 5.21 -3.15
N ALA A 95 2.93 5.58 -1.89
CA ALA A 95 4.27 5.80 -1.38
C ALA A 95 5.10 4.49 -1.41
N ARG A 96 4.49 3.37 -1.03
CA ARG A 96 5.14 2.06 -1.05
C ARG A 96 5.48 1.59 -2.45
N ALA A 97 4.55 1.74 -3.40
CA ALA A 97 4.80 1.39 -4.79
C ALA A 97 6.01 2.17 -5.35
N ARG A 98 6.12 3.48 -5.08
CA ARG A 98 7.29 4.28 -5.46
C ARG A 98 8.58 3.77 -4.81
N ALA A 99 8.54 3.45 -3.52
CA ALA A 99 9.71 2.92 -2.81
C ALA A 99 10.16 1.57 -3.36
N LEU A 100 9.23 0.66 -3.65
CA LEU A 100 9.51 -0.63 -4.26
C LEU A 100 10.14 -0.46 -5.65
N MET A 101 9.54 0.35 -6.53
CA MET A 101 10.10 0.63 -7.86
C MET A 101 11.46 1.33 -7.83
N ALA A 102 11.76 2.10 -6.78
CA ALA A 102 13.08 2.69 -6.61
C ALA A 102 14.14 1.65 -6.19
N ALA A 103 13.74 0.64 -5.42
CA ALA A 103 14.59 -0.46 -4.99
C ALA A 103 14.79 -1.56 -6.06
N SER A 104 13.96 -1.59 -7.10
CA SER A 104 14.04 -2.56 -8.21
C SER A 104 15.10 -2.23 -9.28
N ARG A 105 15.92 -1.19 -9.10
CA ARG A 105 16.83 -0.66 -10.12
C ARG A 105 18.24 -1.19 -9.97
#